data_AF-A0A2T5UYJ0-F1
#
_entry.id   AF-A0A2T5UYJ0-F1
#
_cell.length_a   1.000
_cell.length_b   1.000
_cell.length_c   1.000
_cell.angle_alpha   90.00
_cell.angle_beta   90.00
_cell.angle_gamma   90.00
#
_symmetry.space_group_name_H-M   'P 1'
#
loop_
_entity.id
_entity.type
_entity.pdbx_description
1 polymer ?
#
loop_
_entity_poly.entity_id
_entity_poly.type
_entity_poly.pdbx_seq_one_letter_code
_entity_poly.pdbx_strand_id
1 'polypeptide(L)'
;MKMNAKEETEIANPLSELIERHCTTIRQLFAEFRAHYVARSIGEPPGPEVMTALHTLKGSCGTIGFSRLHKKVAALHDQLKAWPQAAAPGAEYERKMAREVAETAAEVDQVRAEDSTLYGKVF
;
A
#
# COMPACT_ATOMS: atom_id res chain seq x y z
N MET A 1 -51.94 -20.05 -4.35
CA MET A 1 -50.61 -20.68 -4.36
C MET A 1 -49.72 -19.94 -5.35
N LYS A 2 -48.82 -19.08 -4.85
CA LYS A 2 -47.48 -18.78 -5.36
C LYS A 2 -46.88 -17.70 -4.45
N MET A 3 -46.00 -18.14 -3.56
CA MET A 3 -45.18 -17.31 -2.69
C MET A 3 -44.18 -16.58 -3.59
N ASN A 4 -44.17 -15.24 -3.56
CA ASN A 4 -43.15 -14.47 -4.25
C ASN A 4 -41.88 -14.42 -3.41
N ALA A 5 -40.76 -14.60 -4.11
CA ALA A 5 -39.42 -14.76 -3.61
C ALA A 5 -39.07 -13.67 -2.60
N LYS A 6 -38.50 -14.10 -1.48
CA LYS A 6 -37.78 -13.22 -0.57
C LYS A 6 -36.68 -12.55 -1.38
N GLU A 7 -36.74 -11.23 -1.49
CA GLU A 7 -35.55 -10.40 -1.67
C GLU A 7 -34.64 -10.71 -0.47
N GLU A 8 -33.74 -11.67 -0.63
CA GLU A 8 -32.60 -11.80 0.26
C GLU A 8 -31.74 -10.58 0.00
N THR A 9 -31.97 -9.53 0.79
CA THR A 9 -31.03 -8.44 0.96
C THR A 9 -29.73 -9.10 1.44
N GLU A 10 -28.81 -9.33 0.51
CA GLU A 10 -27.47 -9.81 0.78
C GLU A 10 -26.89 -8.85 1.82
N ILE A 11 -26.78 -9.30 3.08
CA ILE A 11 -26.28 -8.46 4.16
C ILE A 11 -24.82 -8.22 3.81
N ALA A 12 -24.53 -7.01 3.30
CA ALA A 12 -23.20 -6.59 2.95
C ALA A 12 -22.27 -6.91 4.12
N ASN A 13 -21.25 -7.74 3.88
CA ASN A 13 -20.32 -8.15 4.91
C ASN A 13 -19.58 -6.89 5.40
N PRO A 14 -19.76 -6.44 6.66
CA PRO A 14 -19.16 -5.19 7.15
C PRO A 14 -17.63 -5.18 7.05
N LEU A 15 -17.01 -6.35 7.10
CA LEU A 15 -15.57 -6.52 6.91
C LEU A 15 -15.17 -6.27 5.45
N SER A 16 -15.93 -6.76 4.48
CA SER A 16 -15.68 -6.51 3.05
C SER A 16 -15.77 -5.02 2.74
N GLU A 17 -16.79 -4.32 3.25
CA GLU A 17 -16.90 -2.87 3.09
C GLU A 17 -15.73 -2.11 3.74
N LEU A 18 -15.29 -2.56 4.92
CA LEU A 18 -14.13 -1.98 5.60
C LEU A 18 -12.86 -2.14 4.76
N ILE A 19 -12.66 -3.32 4.17
CA ILE A 19 -11.52 -3.62 3.29
C ILE A 19 -11.59 -2.74 2.03
N GLU A 20 -12.75 -2.57 1.42
CA GLU A 20 -12.93 -1.68 0.25
C GLU A 20 -12.58 -0.24 0.57
N ARG A 21 -13.06 0.29 1.71
CA ARG A 21 -12.67 1.63 2.19
C ARG A 21 -11.16 1.72 2.38
N HIS A 22 -10.54 0.69 2.96
CA HIS A 22 -9.10 0.68 3.13
C HIS A 22 -8.31 0.54 1.82
N CYS A 23 -8.85 -0.05 0.76
CA CYS A 23 -8.21 -0.02 -0.56
C CYS A 23 -8.04 1.44 -1.04
N THR A 24 -9.03 2.28 -0.79
CA THR A 24 -8.94 3.73 -1.06
C THR A 24 -7.88 4.39 -0.19
N THR A 25 -7.83 4.07 1.11
CA THR A 25 -6.81 4.58 2.02
C THR A 25 -5.39 4.17 1.61
N ILE A 26 -5.18 2.91 1.19
CA ILE A 26 -3.89 2.42 0.68
C ILE A 26 -3.42 3.25 -0.52
N ARG A 27 -4.32 3.52 -1.48
CA ARG A 27 -4.00 4.35 -2.65
C ARG A 27 -3.63 5.78 -2.26
N GLN A 28 -4.39 6.39 -1.34
CA GLN A 28 -4.11 7.74 -0.85
C GLN A 28 -2.76 7.82 -0.13
N LEU A 29 -2.48 6.89 0.80
CA LEU A 29 -1.22 6.82 1.53
C LEU A 29 -0.03 6.60 0.60
N PHE A 30 -0.18 5.76 -0.43
CA PHE A 30 0.88 5.56 -1.41
C PHE A 30 1.10 6.80 -2.29
N ALA A 31 0.03 7.50 -2.67
CA ALA A 31 0.12 8.75 -3.42
C ALA A 31 0.86 9.84 -2.62
N GLU A 32 0.57 9.95 -1.32
CA GLU A 32 1.28 10.85 -0.39
C GLU A 32 2.75 10.48 -0.25
N PHE A 33 3.06 9.20 0.00
CA PHE A 33 4.43 8.70 -0.01
C PHE A 33 5.16 9.08 -1.31
N ARG A 34 4.53 8.83 -2.46
CA ARG A 34 5.13 9.10 -3.77
C ARG A 34 5.39 10.59 -3.95
N ALA A 35 4.47 11.46 -3.54
CA ALA A 35 4.63 12.91 -3.60
C ALA A 35 5.87 13.36 -2.80
N HIS A 36 6.04 12.87 -1.57
CA HIS A 36 7.23 13.17 -0.78
C HIS A 36 8.51 12.57 -1.39
N TYR A 37 8.42 11.34 -1.92
CA TYR A 37 9.57 10.67 -2.53
C TYR A 37 10.07 11.37 -3.80
N VAL A 38 9.19 11.95 -4.63
CA VAL A 38 9.60 12.69 -5.83
C VAL A 38 10.01 14.13 -5.54
N ALA A 39 9.52 14.72 -4.45
CA ALA A 39 9.86 16.09 -4.06
C ALA A 39 11.25 16.21 -3.39
N ARG A 40 11.83 15.09 -2.93
CA ARG A 40 13.17 15.09 -2.32
C ARG A 40 14.26 15.40 -3.34
N SER A 41 15.40 15.88 -2.86
CA SER A 41 16.62 15.97 -3.66
C SER A 41 17.15 14.58 -4.01
N ILE A 42 17.48 14.37 -5.28
CA ILE A 42 18.15 13.13 -5.73
C ILE A 42 19.53 13.06 -5.07
N GLY A 43 19.89 11.89 -4.57
CA GLY A 43 21.14 11.64 -3.86
C GLY A 43 21.08 11.93 -2.35
N GLU A 44 19.99 12.54 -1.86
CA GLU A 44 19.78 12.75 -0.43
C GLU A 44 18.96 11.62 0.19
N PRO A 45 19.25 11.27 1.46
CA PRO A 45 18.47 10.28 2.18
C PRO A 45 16.99 10.70 2.28
N PRO A 46 16.06 9.73 2.36
CA PRO A 46 14.65 10.03 2.51
C PRO A 46 14.40 10.79 3.82
N GLY A 47 13.66 11.90 3.71
CA GLY A 47 13.21 12.66 4.87
C GLY A 47 12.21 11.90 5.75
N PRO A 48 11.93 12.42 6.96
CA PRO A 48 11.00 11.79 7.90
C PRO A 48 9.58 11.64 7.33
N GLU A 49 9.15 12.52 6.43
CA GLU A 49 7.84 12.46 5.77
C GLU A 49 7.72 11.20 4.90
N VAL A 50 8.77 10.88 4.12
CA VAL A 50 8.82 9.68 3.28
C VAL A 50 8.77 8.42 4.14
N MET A 51 9.56 8.39 5.22
CA MET A 51 9.65 7.24 6.12
C MET A 51 8.35 7.02 6.90
N THR A 52 7.72 8.10 7.36
CA THR A 52 6.44 8.06 8.06
C THR A 52 5.31 7.58 7.16
N ALA A 53 5.21 8.10 5.93
CA ALA A 53 4.21 7.68 4.96
C ALA A 53 4.32 6.18 4.64
N LEU A 54 5.54 5.67 4.43
CA LEU A 54 5.78 4.24 4.22
C LEU A 54 5.45 3.39 5.44
N HIS A 55 5.77 3.87 6.65
CA HIS A 55 5.45 3.15 7.88
C HIS A 55 3.93 3.01 8.04
N THR A 56 3.20 4.09 7.84
CA THR A 56 1.73 4.12 7.92
C THR A 56 1.11 3.21 6.86
N LEU A 57 1.59 3.28 5.61
CA LEU A 57 1.12 2.40 4.55
C LEU A 57 1.39 0.92 4.86
N LYS A 58 2.58 0.58 5.37
CA LYS A 58 2.93 -0.79 5.78
C LYS A 58 1.98 -1.31 6.84
N GLY A 59 1.69 -0.47 7.85
CA GLY A 59 0.72 -0.77 8.91
C GLY A 59 -0.68 -1.00 8.34
N SER A 60 -1.15 -0.10 7.48
CA SER A 60 -2.45 -0.22 6.80
C SER A 60 -2.56 -1.54 6.04
N CYS A 61 -1.58 -1.88 5.19
CA CYS A 61 -1.58 -3.16 4.45
C CYS A 61 -1.60 -4.38 5.38
N GLY A 62 -0.91 -4.30 6.53
CA GLY A 62 -0.89 -5.37 7.53
C GLY A 62 -2.23 -5.57 8.23
N THR A 63 -2.87 -4.48 8.66
CA THR A 63 -4.15 -4.50 9.39
C THR A 63 -5.27 -5.19 8.61
N ILE A 64 -5.35 -4.95 7.30
CA ILE A 64 -6.37 -5.52 6.42
C ILE A 64 -5.86 -6.73 5.62
N GLY A 65 -4.75 -7.34 6.00
CA GLY A 65 -4.34 -8.63 5.45
C GLY A 65 -3.89 -8.64 3.98
N PHE A 66 -3.39 -7.52 3.45
CA PHE A 66 -2.76 -7.44 2.13
C PHE A 66 -1.30 -7.92 2.20
N SER A 67 -1.10 -9.21 2.46
CA SER A 67 0.23 -9.75 2.80
C SER A 67 1.29 -9.52 1.73
N ARG A 68 0.93 -9.61 0.44
CA ARG A 68 1.88 -9.36 -0.67
C ARG A 68 2.33 -7.91 -0.69
N LEU A 69 1.38 -6.98 -0.67
CA LEU A 69 1.67 -5.55 -0.68
C LEU A 69 2.40 -5.12 0.58
N HIS A 70 2.01 -5.63 1.76
CA HIS A 70 2.70 -5.41 3.02
C HIS A 70 4.18 -5.77 2.93
N LYS A 71 4.52 -6.95 2.38
CA LYS A 71 5.92 -7.36 2.18
C LYS A 71 6.67 -6.42 1.24
N LYS A 72 6.04 -5.99 0.16
CA LYS A 72 6.66 -5.08 -0.82
C LYS A 72 6.94 -3.70 -0.21
N VAL A 73 5.96 -3.13 0.49
CA VAL A 73 6.11 -1.85 1.19
C VAL A 73 7.14 -1.96 2.33
N ALA A 74 7.18 -3.09 3.05
CA ALA A 74 8.19 -3.34 4.06
C ALA A 74 9.61 -3.38 3.46
N ALA A 75 9.80 -4.08 2.34
CA ALA A 75 11.08 -4.11 1.64
C ALA A 75 11.52 -2.72 1.18
N LEU A 76 10.58 -1.93 0.61
CA LEU A 76 10.84 -0.56 0.20
C LEU A 76 11.24 0.34 1.38
N HIS A 77 10.54 0.22 2.51
CA HIS A 77 10.87 0.91 3.75
C HIS A 77 12.26 0.54 4.26
N ASP A 78 12.63 -0.74 4.25
CA ASP A 78 13.92 -1.20 4.75
C ASP A 78 15.08 -0.79 3.84
N GLN A 79 14.88 -0.81 2.52
CA GLN A 79 15.86 -0.29 1.57
C GLN A 79 16.11 1.20 1.76
N LEU A 80 15.04 1.99 1.90
CA LEU A 80 15.13 3.43 2.14
C LEU A 80 15.71 3.76 3.52
N LYS A 81 15.45 2.93 4.52
CA LYS A 81 16.09 3.03 5.83
C LYS A 81 17.59 2.71 5.76
N ALA A 82 17.97 1.75 4.93
CA ALA A 82 19.36 1.35 4.70
C ALA A 82 20.07 2.24 3.66
N TRP A 83 19.55 3.44 3.39
CA TRP A 83 20.12 4.37 2.43
C TRP A 83 21.63 4.51 2.65
N PRO A 84 22.46 4.26 1.61
CA PRO A 84 23.90 4.27 1.77
C PRO A 84 24.37 5.68 2.13
N GLN A 85 25.07 5.80 3.26
CA GLN A 85 25.59 7.07 3.78
C GLN A 85 26.96 7.45 3.19
N ALA A 86 27.63 6.53 2.48
CA ALA A 86 28.98 6.72 1.98
C ALA A 86 28.95 7.12 0.50
N ALA A 87 29.13 8.43 0.23
CA ALA A 87 28.90 9.12 -1.04
C ALA A 87 27.43 8.99 -1.50
N ALA A 88 26.80 10.08 -1.93
CA ALA A 88 25.42 10.08 -2.41
C ALA A 88 25.16 8.83 -3.28
N PRO A 89 24.08 8.06 -3.03
CA PRO A 89 23.85 6.83 -3.77
C PRO A 89 24.02 7.09 -5.25
N GLY A 90 24.86 6.26 -5.87
CA GLY A 90 25.10 6.38 -7.29
C GLY A 90 23.79 6.33 -8.06
N ALA A 91 23.78 6.92 -9.26
CA ALA A 91 22.59 7.00 -10.11
C ALA A 91 21.91 5.63 -10.36
N GLU A 92 22.64 4.53 -10.24
CA GLU A 92 22.08 3.17 -10.31
C GLU A 92 21.14 2.84 -9.15
N TYR A 93 21.53 3.16 -7.91
CA TYR A 93 20.68 2.95 -6.75
C TYR A 93 19.41 3.81 -6.85
N GLU A 94 19.56 5.07 -7.27
CA GLU A 94 18.42 5.96 -7.49
C GLU A 94 17.45 5.44 -8.56
N ARG A 95 17.97 4.96 -9.69
CA ARG A 95 17.14 4.31 -10.73
C ARG A 95 16.45 3.05 -10.21
N LYS A 96 17.13 2.25 -9.41
CA LYS A 96 16.55 1.05 -8.79
C LYS A 96 15.38 1.45 -7.88
N MET A 97 15.58 2.41 -6.98
CA MET A 97 14.54 2.86 -6.07
C MET A 97 13.35 3.45 -6.82
N ALA A 98 13.59 4.29 -7.83
CA ALA A 98 12.52 4.85 -8.66
C ALA A 98 11.71 3.75 -9.38
N ARG A 99 12.38 2.69 -9.87
CA ARG A 99 11.73 1.53 -10.49
C ARG A 99 10.85 0.79 -9.48
N GLU A 100 11.37 0.50 -8.29
CA GLU A 100 10.62 -0.20 -7.24
C GLU A 100 9.40 0.60 -6.76
N VAL A 101 9.54 1.92 -6.64
CA VAL A 101 8.41 2.82 -6.36
C VAL A 101 7.37 2.77 -7.47
N ALA A 102 7.78 2.84 -8.74
CA ALA A 102 6.85 2.78 -9.87
C ALA A 102 6.13 1.42 -9.98
N GLU A 103 6.85 0.32 -9.79
CA GLU A 103 6.27 -1.04 -9.76
C GLU A 103 5.30 -1.21 -8.59
N THR A 104 5.60 -0.61 -7.42
CA THR A 104 4.69 -0.66 -6.27
C THR A 104 3.45 0.19 -6.52
N ALA A 105 3.58 1.33 -7.20
CA ALA A 105 2.45 2.18 -7.59
C ALA A 105 1.45 1.41 -8.46
N ALA A 106 1.95 0.71 -9.49
CA ALA A 106 1.12 -0.09 -10.38
C ALA A 106 0.35 -1.19 -9.64
N GLU A 107 0.96 -1.82 -8.64
CA GLU A 107 0.27 -2.80 -7.79
C GLU A 107 -0.78 -2.13 -6.89
N VAL A 108 -0.45 -0.99 -6.27
CA VAL A 108 -1.37 -0.25 -5.40
C VAL A 108 -2.61 0.23 -6.16
N ASP A 109 -2.45 0.71 -7.39
CA ASP A 109 -3.58 1.17 -8.21
C ASP A 109 -4.56 0.02 -8.48
N GLN A 110 -4.04 -1.20 -8.61
CA GLN A 110 -4.81 -2.42 -8.88
C GLN A 110 -5.29 -3.16 -7.63
N VAL A 111 -5.02 -2.67 -6.42
CA VAL A 111 -5.47 -3.31 -5.19
C VAL A 111 -6.98 -3.44 -5.17
N ARG A 112 -7.47 -4.65 -4.94
CA ARG A 112 -8.90 -4.90 -4.74
C ARG A 112 -9.15 -5.55 -3.40
N ALA A 113 -10.38 -5.44 -2.91
CA ALA A 113 -10.73 -5.99 -1.62
C ALA A 113 -10.51 -7.52 -1.57
N GLU A 114 -10.73 -8.21 -2.69
CA GLU A 114 -10.56 -9.65 -2.83
C GLU A 114 -9.10 -10.12 -2.70
N ASP A 115 -8.13 -9.22 -2.82
CA ASP A 115 -6.71 -9.54 -2.59
C ASP A 115 -6.37 -9.62 -1.08
N SER A 116 -7.28 -9.18 -0.21
CA SER A 116 -7.13 -9.28 1.24
C SER A 116 -7.34 -10.73 1.70
N THR A 117 -6.43 -11.21 2.55
CA THR A 117 -6.60 -12.50 3.27
C THR A 117 -7.76 -12.49 4.29
N LEU A 118 -8.41 -11.34 4.49
CA LEU A 118 -9.57 -11.17 5.36
C LEU A 118 -10.88 -11.04 4.57
N TYR A 119 -10.84 -10.91 3.24
CA TYR A 119 -12.03 -10.73 2.43
C TYR A 119 -12.98 -11.92 2.51
N GLY A 120 -14.28 -11.64 2.62
CA GLY A 120 -15.32 -12.67 2.70
C GLY A 120 -15.36 -13.44 4.03
N LYS A 121 -14.47 -13.15 4.99
CA LYS A 121 -14.56 -13.74 6.33
C LYS A 121 -15.73 -13.11 7.09
N VAL A 122 -16.50 -13.95 7.77
CA VAL A 122 -17.55 -13.54 8.72
C VAL A 122 -17.00 -13.85 10.10
N PHE A 123 -16.97 -12.84 10.98
CA PHE A 123 -16.57 -12.99 12.38
C PHE A 123 -17.80 -13.15 13.27
#